data_AF-A0A6G9KJM3-F1
#
_entry.id   AF-A0A6G9KJM3-F1
#
_cell.length_a   1.000
_cell.length_b   1.000
_cell.length_c   1.000
_cell.angle_alpha   90.00
_cell.angle_beta   90.00
_cell.angle_gamma   90.00
#
_symmetry.space_group_name_H-M   'P 1'
#
loop_
_entity.id
_entity.type
_entity.pdbx_description
1 polymer ?
#
loop_
_entity_poly.entity_id
_entity_poly.type
_entity_poly.pdbx_seq_one_letter_code
_entity_poly.pdbx_strand_id
1 'polypeptide(L)'
;MKNNYNRINTFIVYLMVTFSLISIISITECTPNHDPCPPQYAEALCLNGGTCFSVTIMGSDNYNCICAPGFRGWRCQEKDLDHPVNQ
;
A
#
# COMPACT_ATOMS: atom_id res chain seq x y z
N MET A 1 14.91 43.42 -22.51
CA MET A 1 13.80 42.44 -22.71
C MET A 1 14.26 40.97 -22.60
N LYS A 2 15.34 40.53 -23.29
CA LYS A 2 15.84 39.14 -23.27
C LYS A 2 16.13 38.56 -21.86
N ASN A 3 16.72 39.36 -20.96
CA ASN A 3 17.03 38.91 -19.59
C ASN A 3 15.77 38.56 -18.78
N ASN A 4 14.70 39.35 -18.92
CA ASN A 4 13.44 39.07 -18.24
C ASN A 4 12.79 37.80 -18.81
N TYR A 5 12.79 37.64 -20.14
CA TYR A 5 12.30 36.42 -20.79
C TYR A 5 13.06 35.16 -20.32
N ASN A 6 14.39 35.21 -20.26
CA ASN A 6 15.20 34.09 -19.79
C ASN A 6 14.92 33.75 -18.33
N ARG A 7 14.81 34.76 -17.44
CA ARG A 7 14.44 34.53 -16.04
C ARG A 7 13.07 33.88 -15.93
N ILE A 8 12.06 34.40 -16.62
CA ILE A 8 10.70 33.84 -16.63
C ILE A 8 10.72 32.39 -17.12
N ASN A 9 11.44 32.10 -18.21
CA ASN A 9 11.52 30.74 -18.74
C ASN A 9 12.22 29.78 -17.76
N THR A 10 13.32 30.21 -17.14
CA THR A 10 14.00 29.43 -16.10
C THR A 10 13.07 29.16 -14.91
N PHE A 11 12.30 30.15 -14.44
CA PHE A 11 11.31 29.94 -13.37
C PHE A 11 10.23 28.93 -13.77
N ILE A 12 9.71 29.01 -15.00
CA ILE A 12 8.71 28.06 -15.51
C ILE A 12 9.28 26.64 -15.53
N VAL A 13 10.50 26.44 -16.04
CA VAL A 13 11.15 25.12 -16.06
C VAL A 13 11.33 24.56 -14.64
N TYR A 14 11.76 25.38 -13.67
CA TYR A 14 11.86 24.95 -12.28
C TYR A 14 10.51 24.52 -11.71
N LEU A 15 9.45 25.28 -11.96
CA LEU A 15 8.10 24.91 -11.51
C LEU A 15 7.69 23.56 -12.11
N MET A 16 7.84 23.36 -13.42
CA MET A 16 7.50 22.10 -14.10
C MET A 16 8.27 20.90 -13.52
N VAL A 17 9.57 21.07 -13.27
CA VAL A 17 10.40 20.03 -12.64
C VAL A 17 9.92 19.74 -11.22
N THR A 18 9.63 20.77 -10.42
CA THR A 18 9.13 20.57 -9.05
C THR A 18 7.78 19.87 -9.01
N PHE A 19 6.82 20.22 -9.87
CA PHE A 19 5.53 19.53 -9.97
C PHE A 19 5.69 18.07 -10.39
N SER A 20 6.58 17.81 -11.35
CA SER A 20 6.90 16.44 -11.78
C SER A 20 7.50 15.63 -10.63
N LEU A 21 8.45 16.20 -9.88
CA LEU A 21 9.04 15.56 -8.71
C LEU A 21 8.01 15.31 -7.60
N ILE A 22 7.13 16.27 -7.30
CA ILE A 22 6.05 16.09 -6.31
C ILE A 22 5.13 14.93 -6.73
N SER A 23 4.73 14.89 -8.00
CA SER A 23 3.88 13.82 -8.53
C SER A 23 4.58 12.45 -8.45
N ILE A 24 5.90 12.42 -8.66
CA ILE A 24 6.73 11.22 -8.50
C ILE A 24 6.82 10.80 -7.01
N ILE A 25 6.91 11.74 -6.07
CA ILE A 25 6.96 11.42 -4.64
C ILE A 25 5.65 10.75 -4.20
N SER A 26 4.50 11.26 -4.66
CA SER A 26 3.18 10.69 -4.36
C SER A 26 2.98 9.26 -4.89
N ILE A 27 3.63 8.89 -6.00
CA ILE A 27 3.60 7.49 -6.48
C ILE A 27 4.63 6.60 -5.77
N THR A 28 5.71 7.16 -5.22
CA THR A 28 6.67 6.38 -4.41
C THR A 28 6.15 6.08 -3.01
N GLU A 29 5.17 6.85 -2.54
CA GLU A 29 4.36 6.54 -1.36
C GLU A 29 3.17 5.63 -1.71
N CYS A 30 3.30 4.76 -2.72
CA CYS A 30 2.53 3.53 -2.77
C CYS A 30 2.96 2.59 -1.63
N THR A 31 2.93 3.04 -0.39
CA THR A 31 2.73 2.11 0.72
C THR A 31 1.33 1.55 0.47
N PRO A 32 1.18 0.26 0.14
CA PRO A 32 -0.16 -0.30 0.17
C PRO A 32 -0.65 -0.01 1.59
N ASN A 33 -1.74 0.75 1.74
CA ASN A 33 -2.30 1.13 3.03
C ASN A 33 -2.45 -0.17 3.83
N HIS A 34 -1.47 -0.51 4.65
CA HIS A 34 -1.42 -1.71 5.48
C HIS A 34 -1.41 -1.16 6.89
N ASP A 35 -2.52 -0.54 7.24
CA ASP A 35 -2.71 -0.12 8.61
C ASP A 35 -2.96 -1.37 9.45
N PRO A 36 -2.47 -1.40 10.70
CA PRO A 36 -2.81 -2.46 11.63
C PRO A 36 -4.33 -2.55 11.77
N CYS A 37 -4.87 -3.77 11.72
CA CYS A 37 -6.29 -3.97 12.00
C CYS A 37 -6.65 -3.48 13.40
N PRO A 38 -7.86 -2.92 13.60
CA PRO A 38 -8.40 -2.69 14.93
C PRO A 38 -8.33 -3.98 15.77
N PRO A 39 -8.11 -3.90 17.09
CA PRO A 39 -7.89 -5.09 17.94
C PRO A 39 -8.96 -6.18 17.78
N GLN A 40 -10.23 -5.76 17.63
CA GLN A 40 -11.38 -6.65 17.42
C GLN A 40 -11.28 -7.57 16.18
N TYR A 41 -10.56 -7.12 15.13
CA TYR A 41 -10.36 -7.89 13.90
C TYR A 41 -9.00 -8.58 13.88
N ALA A 42 -7.97 -7.95 14.46
CA ALA A 42 -6.62 -8.49 14.51
C ALA A 42 -6.56 -9.90 15.14
N GLU A 43 -7.36 -10.16 16.17
CA GLU A 43 -7.34 -11.43 16.90
C GLU A 43 -8.22 -12.52 16.28
N ALA A 44 -9.26 -12.16 15.54
CA ALA A 44 -10.30 -13.10 15.14
C ALA A 44 -10.45 -13.27 13.62
N LEU A 45 -10.01 -12.31 12.80
CA LEU A 45 -10.24 -12.37 11.36
C LEU A 45 -9.37 -13.44 10.71
N CYS A 46 -8.06 -13.43 10.98
CA CYS A 46 -7.09 -14.32 10.35
C CYS A 46 -6.80 -15.53 11.23
N LEU A 47 -7.09 -16.72 10.71
CA LEU A 47 -6.85 -18.00 11.39
C LEU A 47 -5.44 -18.51 11.08
N ASN A 48 -5.03 -19.59 11.76
CA ASN A 48 -3.81 -20.36 11.47
C ASN A 48 -2.52 -19.51 11.40
N GLY A 49 -2.42 -18.47 12.24
CA GLY A 49 -1.24 -17.60 12.28
C GLY A 49 -1.17 -16.56 11.15
N GLY A 50 -2.28 -16.28 10.47
CA GLY A 50 -2.35 -15.20 9.50
C GLY A 50 -2.27 -13.81 10.16
N THR A 51 -1.72 -12.84 9.43
CA THR A 51 -1.57 -11.45 9.87
C THR A 51 -2.66 -10.57 9.24
N CYS A 52 -3.43 -9.87 10.08
CA CYS A 52 -4.47 -8.95 9.64
C CYS A 52 -3.89 -7.59 9.23
N PHE A 53 -4.41 -7.02 8.13
CA PHE A 53 -4.14 -5.64 7.72
C PHE A 53 -5.40 -4.96 7.17
N SER A 54 -5.48 -3.64 7.26
CA SER A 54 -6.55 -2.84 6.67
C SER A 54 -6.06 -1.99 5.51
N VAL A 55 -6.81 -2.00 4.40
CA VAL A 55 -6.62 -1.16 3.22
C VAL A 55 -7.80 -0.22 3.07
N THR A 56 -7.55 1.08 3.09
CA THR A 56 -8.58 2.08 2.78
C THR A 56 -8.72 2.22 1.26
N ILE A 57 -9.88 1.86 0.72
CA ILE A 57 -10.24 1.98 -0.70
C ILE A 57 -11.46 2.90 -0.78
N MET A 58 -11.34 4.00 -1.53
CA MET A 58 -12.43 4.99 -1.68
C MET A 58 -13.02 5.46 -0.33
N GLY A 59 -12.17 5.63 0.69
CA GLY A 59 -12.57 6.06 2.03
C GLY A 59 -13.23 4.98 2.90
N SER A 60 -13.26 3.72 2.46
CA SER A 60 -13.75 2.59 3.24
C SER A 60 -12.60 1.66 3.63
N ASP A 61 -12.54 1.28 4.90
CA ASP A 61 -11.52 0.35 5.41
C ASP A 61 -11.90 -1.09 5.09
N ASN A 62 -10.99 -1.81 4.44
CA ASN A 62 -11.14 -3.21 4.08
C ASN A 62 -10.11 -4.05 4.81
N TYR A 63 -10.57 -5.00 5.62
CA TYR A 63 -9.70 -5.89 6.40
C TYR A 63 -9.38 -7.16 5.60
N ASN A 64 -8.10 -7.52 5.55
CA ASN A 64 -7.57 -8.63 4.77
C ASN A 64 -6.55 -9.42 5.59
N CYS A 65 -6.25 -10.65 5.15
CA CYS A 65 -5.29 -11.54 5.82
C CYS A 65 -4.11 -11.90 4.92
N ILE A 66 -2.90 -11.83 5.47
CA ILE A 66 -1.72 -12.49 4.92
C ILE A 66 -1.59 -13.84 5.60
N CYS A 67 -1.74 -14.93 4.84
CA CYS A 67 -1.69 -16.27 5.41
C CYS A 67 -0.27 -16.71 5.73
N ALA A 68 -0.13 -17.41 6.87
CA ALA A 68 1.09 -18.15 7.15
C ALA A 68 1.32 -19.22 6.07
N PRO A 69 2.57 -19.61 5.81
CA PRO A 69 2.90 -20.67 4.86
C PRO A 69 2.06 -21.94 5.09
N GLY A 70 1.53 -22.52 4.02
CA GLY A 70 0.72 -23.74 4.07
C GLY A 70 -0.77 -23.53 4.37
N PHE A 71 -1.23 -22.28 4.45
CA PHE A 71 -2.64 -21.93 4.61
C PHE A 71 -3.14 -20.99 3.50
N ARG A 72 -4.43 -21.07 3.21
CA ARG A 72 -5.12 -20.27 2.18
C ARG A 72 -6.56 -19.93 2.57
N GLY A 73 -7.20 -19.14 1.70
CA GLY A 73 -8.56 -18.64 1.88
C GLY A 73 -8.61 -17.26 2.53
N TRP A 74 -9.76 -16.59 2.47
CA TRP A 74 -9.94 -15.21 2.94
C TRP A 74 -9.49 -14.98 4.38
N ARG A 75 -9.73 -15.96 5.26
CA ARG A 75 -9.36 -15.93 6.68
C ARG A 75 -8.23 -16.92 6.98
N CYS A 76 -7.54 -17.43 5.97
CA CYS A 76 -6.52 -18.47 6.13
C CYS A 76 -7.07 -19.75 6.78
N GLN A 77 -8.35 -20.05 6.56
CA GLN A 77 -9.05 -21.16 7.21
C GLN A 77 -8.74 -22.54 6.59
N GLU A 78 -8.22 -22.58 5.37
CA GLU A 78 -7.93 -23.80 4.63
C GLU A 78 -6.43 -24.10 4.63
N LYS A 79 -6.08 -25.38 4.54
CA LYS A 79 -4.70 -25.78 4.22
C LYS A 79 -4.45 -25.59 2.74
N ASP A 80 -3.29 -25.06 2.40
CA ASP A 80 -2.82 -25.07 1.03
C ASP A 80 -2.26 -26.46 0.70
N LEU A 81 -2.98 -27.20 -0.15
CA LEU A 81 -2.60 -28.55 -0.57
C LEU A 81 -1.52 -28.54 -1.65
N ASP A 82 -1.38 -27.42 -2.36
CA ASP A 82 -0.40 -27.27 -3.45
C ASP A 82 1.00 -26.91 -2.89
N HIS A 83 1.03 -26.29 -1.71
CA HIS A 83 2.27 -25.98 -0.96
C HIS A 83 2.15 -26.48 0.48
N PRO A 84 2.22 -27.80 0.69
CA PRO A 84 2.23 -28.36 2.03
C PRO A 84 3.49 -27.88 2.72
N VAL A 85 3.32 -27.06 3.76
CA VAL A 85 4.39 -26.84 4.71
C VAL A 85 4.41 -28.07 5.60
N ASN A 86 5.54 -28.78 5.57
CA ASN A 86 5.81 -29.84 6.51
C ASN A 86 5.88 -29.20 7.91
N GLN A 87 4.76 -29.21 8.63
CA GLN A 87 4.72 -28.84 10.05
C GLN A 87 5.40 -29.90 10.90
#